data_AF-A0A651HW63-F1
#
_entry.id   AF-A0A651HW63-F1
#
_cell.length_a   1.000
_cell.length_b   1.000
_cell.length_c   1.000
_cell.angle_alpha   90.00
_cell.angle_beta   90.00
_cell.angle_gamma   90.00
#
_symmetry.space_group_name_H-M   'P 1'
#
loop_
_entity.id
_entity.type
_entity.pdbx_description
1 polymer ?
#
loop_
_entity_poly.entity_id
_entity_poly.type
_entity_poly.pdbx_seq_one_letter_code
_entity_poly.pdbx_strand_id
1 'polypeptide(L)'
;MKPPSRRARARGVVLRLSRFTGSLAATRFTTFFHCLLSLPPGKMWTSLPPDLDPVIPEHAATMLRFVPFVLLLALTVGGCAPGLGTSRTPAPPANPLLQPESEAMDAEVPGPFKVLFETTAGDFVLEVEPELAPVGARRFYNLVRHGYYDGVRFFRVVPGFVVQFGLHPDPEVSGLWREQRIPDDSVATSNLRGMVSYAMAGPDTRTVQLFINLVDNTRLDDSGFAPFARVTGGMDTVDRLHGGYGDSPPRGEGPVQDRITAEGEDYLASEFPLLDRIVRARILPE
;
A
#
# COMPACT_ATOMS: atom_id res chain seq x y z
N MET A 1 1.17 58.43 23.11
CA MET A 1 1.23 59.16 21.83
C MET A 1 0.92 58.21 20.69
N LYS A 2 -0.14 58.47 19.92
CA LYS A 2 -0.69 57.61 18.87
C LYS A 2 -0.51 58.34 17.53
N PRO A 3 0.06 57.74 16.47
CA PRO A 3 0.03 58.36 15.15
C PRO A 3 -1.21 57.90 14.35
N PRO A 4 -1.63 58.67 13.33
CA PRO A 4 -3.00 58.68 12.83
C PRO A 4 -3.26 57.69 11.69
N SER A 5 -4.54 57.31 11.58
CA SER A 5 -5.12 56.57 10.47
C SER A 5 -5.18 57.42 9.19
N ARG A 6 -4.89 56.81 8.04
CA ARG A 6 -5.20 57.38 6.72
C ARG A 6 -6.09 56.42 5.92
N ARG A 7 -7.20 56.97 5.44
CA ARG A 7 -8.18 56.35 4.55
C ARG A 7 -7.66 56.26 3.09
N ALA A 8 -8.04 55.16 2.46
CA ALA A 8 -8.48 54.94 1.07
C ALA A 8 -7.79 55.68 -0.10
N ARG A 9 -7.34 54.89 -1.08
CA ARG A 9 -7.53 55.20 -2.51
C ARG A 9 -7.56 53.91 -3.32
N ALA A 10 -8.74 53.60 -3.87
CA ALA A 10 -8.91 52.68 -4.97
C ALA A 10 -8.24 53.26 -6.23
N ARG A 11 -7.49 52.43 -6.95
CA ARG A 11 -7.08 52.67 -8.34
C ARG A 11 -7.25 51.36 -9.09
N GLY A 12 -8.30 51.28 -9.90
CA GLY A 12 -8.39 50.30 -10.97
C GLY A 12 -7.46 50.71 -12.10
N VAL A 13 -6.81 49.72 -12.73
CA VAL A 13 -6.19 49.86 -14.05
C VAL A 13 -6.28 48.51 -14.78
N VAL A 14 -7.18 48.50 -15.77
CA VAL A 14 -7.01 48.01 -17.14
C VAL A 14 -6.70 46.52 -17.35
N LEU A 15 -7.76 45.77 -17.68
CA LEU A 15 -7.69 44.60 -18.55
C LEU A 15 -7.17 45.03 -19.93
N ARG A 16 -6.12 44.36 -20.41
CA ARG A 16 -5.70 44.43 -21.82
C ARG A 16 -6.15 43.17 -22.53
N LEU A 17 -7.09 43.35 -23.45
CA LEU A 17 -7.50 42.37 -24.47
C LEU A 17 -6.38 42.19 -25.49
N SER A 18 -6.02 40.93 -25.77
CA SER A 18 -5.36 40.53 -27.01
C SER A 18 -6.15 39.39 -27.64
N ARG A 19 -6.62 39.65 -28.88
CA ARG A 19 -7.39 38.77 -29.78
C ARG A 19 -6.56 37.52 -30.12
N PHE A 20 -7.10 36.31 -30.08
CA PHE A 20 -8.04 35.67 -31.03
C PHE A 20 -7.46 35.43 -32.44
N THR A 21 -6.83 34.26 -32.58
CA THR A 21 -6.76 33.37 -33.77
C THR A 21 -6.52 31.99 -33.15
N GLY A 22 -7.41 31.00 -33.13
CA GLY A 22 -8.23 30.45 -34.19
C GLY A 22 -7.76 29.01 -34.43
N SER A 23 -8.45 28.00 -33.89
CA SER A 23 -8.78 26.74 -34.58
C SER A 23 -9.52 25.80 -33.63
N LEU A 24 -10.76 25.48 -33.99
CA LEU A 24 -11.62 24.47 -33.38
C LEU A 24 -11.17 23.08 -33.85
N ALA A 25 -11.07 22.11 -32.93
CA ALA A 25 -11.52 20.73 -33.16
C ALA A 25 -11.49 19.94 -31.85
N ALA A 26 -12.43 19.02 -31.70
CA ALA A 26 -12.51 17.96 -30.68
C ALA A 26 -12.96 18.37 -29.27
N THR A 27 -14.21 18.85 -29.18
CA THR A 27 -15.03 18.72 -27.97
C THR A 27 -15.90 17.47 -28.09
N ARG A 28 -16.01 16.70 -27.00
CA ARG A 28 -17.01 15.64 -26.72
C ARG A 28 -16.80 14.28 -27.38
N PHE A 29 -15.85 13.53 -26.83
CA PHE A 29 -16.02 12.08 -26.65
C PHE A 29 -16.02 11.80 -25.15
N THR A 30 -16.86 10.87 -24.70
CA THR A 30 -16.96 10.36 -23.32
C THR A 30 -17.83 11.14 -22.32
N THR A 31 -19.09 11.35 -22.67
CA THR A 31 -20.20 11.28 -21.68
C THR A 31 -21.38 10.55 -22.32
N PHE A 32 -21.18 9.26 -22.61
CA PHE A 32 -22.22 8.30 -22.95
C PHE A 32 -21.68 6.90 -22.62
N PHE A 33 -21.31 6.70 -21.35
CA PHE A 33 -20.94 5.39 -20.81
C PHE A 33 -21.41 5.30 -19.36
N HIS A 34 -22.73 5.26 -19.19
CA HIS A 34 -23.37 4.60 -18.06
C HIS A 34 -24.77 4.18 -18.48
N CYS A 35 -25.21 3.03 -17.97
CA CYS A 35 -26.48 2.36 -18.27
C CYS A 35 -26.56 1.58 -19.58
N LEU A 36 -25.80 0.49 -19.69
CA LEU A 36 -26.34 -0.71 -20.33
C LEU A 36 -25.61 -1.95 -19.82
N LEU A 37 -25.99 -2.42 -18.63
CA LEU A 37 -25.87 -3.80 -18.15
C LEU A 37 -26.51 -3.88 -16.75
N SER A 38 -27.84 -3.77 -16.71
CA SER A 38 -28.72 -4.39 -15.71
C SER A 38 -30.14 -3.84 -15.89
N LEU A 39 -31.03 -4.64 -16.49
CA LEU A 39 -32.43 -4.90 -16.08
C LEU A 39 -33.29 -5.44 -17.26
N PRO A 40 -34.32 -6.27 -16.97
CA PRO A 40 -34.79 -7.38 -17.82
C PRO A 40 -35.75 -6.99 -18.95
N PRO A 41 -35.97 -7.91 -19.94
CA PRO A 41 -36.76 -7.62 -21.12
C PRO A 41 -38.26 -7.60 -20.82
N GLY A 42 -38.96 -6.57 -21.30
CA GLY A 42 -40.41 -6.53 -21.35
C GLY A 42 -41.00 -5.29 -20.71
N LYS A 43 -41.02 -4.18 -21.45
CA LYS A 43 -42.12 -3.21 -21.50
C LYS A 43 -41.84 -2.22 -22.62
N MET A 44 -42.70 -2.26 -23.62
CA MET A 44 -42.63 -1.47 -24.83
C MET A 44 -43.35 -0.13 -24.61
N TRP A 45 -42.60 0.95 -24.74
CA TRP A 45 -42.93 2.24 -25.35
C TRP A 45 -44.38 2.73 -25.33
N THR A 46 -44.61 3.84 -24.62
CA THR A 46 -45.49 4.90 -25.08
C THR A 46 -44.76 6.25 -25.06
N SER A 47 -44.86 6.93 -26.21
CA SER A 47 -44.62 8.35 -26.50
C SER A 47 -43.19 8.91 -26.45
N LEU A 48 -42.64 9.18 -27.64
CA LEU A 48 -41.78 10.34 -27.91
C LEU A 48 -42.21 10.96 -29.27
N PRO A 49 -42.07 12.29 -29.46
CA PRO A 49 -42.72 13.08 -30.51
C PRO A 49 -42.02 12.98 -31.87
N PRO A 50 -42.73 13.32 -32.97
CA PRO A 50 -42.14 13.37 -34.31
C PRO A 50 -41.25 14.61 -34.44
N ASP A 51 -40.43 14.60 -35.48
CA ASP A 51 -39.62 15.70 -36.01
C ASP A 51 -38.14 15.54 -35.69
N LEU A 52 -37.44 14.90 -36.63
CA LEU A 52 -36.14 15.32 -37.16
C LEU A 52 -35.74 14.31 -38.26
N ASP A 53 -35.92 14.72 -39.51
CA ASP A 53 -35.43 13.97 -40.67
C ASP A 53 -33.89 13.94 -40.69
N PRO A 54 -33.26 12.78 -40.92
CA PRO A 54 -31.81 12.74 -41.14
C PRO A 54 -31.46 13.03 -42.60
N VAL A 55 -30.73 14.12 -42.82
CA VAL A 55 -29.99 14.40 -44.06
C VAL A 55 -28.79 13.46 -44.14
N ILE A 56 -28.79 12.55 -45.11
CA ILE A 56 -27.68 11.65 -45.45
C ILE A 56 -26.85 12.29 -46.57
N PRO A 57 -25.53 12.48 -46.43
CA PRO A 57 -24.67 12.73 -47.57
C PRO A 57 -24.30 11.41 -48.24
N GLU A 58 -24.63 11.30 -49.52
CA GLU A 58 -24.19 10.25 -50.42
C GLU A 58 -22.69 10.37 -50.78
N HIS A 59 -22.14 9.23 -51.22
CA HIS A 59 -20.93 9.04 -52.04
C HIS A 59 -19.58 8.85 -51.31
N ALA A 60 -19.27 7.58 -51.06
CA ALA A 60 -18.01 6.93 -51.45
C ALA A 60 -18.12 5.43 -51.08
N ALA A 61 -18.98 4.65 -51.72
CA ALA A 61 -18.65 3.90 -52.93
C ALA A 61 -17.19 3.40 -52.97
N THR A 62 -17.05 2.07 -52.93
CA THR A 62 -16.12 1.23 -53.72
C THR A 62 -15.18 0.36 -52.87
N MET A 63 -15.41 -0.96 -53.02
CA MET A 63 -14.50 -2.10 -52.83
C MET A 63 -14.57 -2.84 -51.50
N LEU A 64 -15.45 -3.85 -51.43
CA LEU A 64 -14.97 -5.21 -51.21
C LEU A 64 -15.95 -6.22 -51.84
N ARG A 65 -15.54 -6.78 -52.98
CA ARG A 65 -16.26 -7.84 -53.69
C ARG A 65 -15.96 -9.19 -53.01
N PHE A 66 -17.02 -9.92 -52.70
CA PHE A 66 -17.19 -11.39 -52.73
C PHE A 66 -15.93 -12.27 -52.76
N VAL A 67 -15.77 -13.12 -51.74
CA VAL A 67 -15.26 -14.49 -51.92
C VAL A 67 -15.98 -15.44 -50.95
N PRO A 68 -16.77 -16.42 -51.44
CA PRO A 68 -17.41 -17.45 -50.62
C PRO A 68 -16.53 -18.71 -50.49
N PHE A 69 -16.72 -19.41 -49.37
CA PHE A 69 -16.76 -20.87 -49.17
C PHE A 69 -16.15 -21.77 -50.28
N VAL A 70 -15.00 -22.40 -50.00
CA VAL A 70 -14.63 -23.69 -50.62
C VAL A 70 -13.98 -24.59 -49.56
N LEU A 71 -14.66 -25.71 -49.28
CA LEU A 71 -14.23 -26.84 -48.48
C LEU A 71 -13.88 -27.98 -49.46
N LEU A 72 -12.62 -28.43 -49.54
CA LEU A 72 -12.28 -29.84 -49.83
C LEU A 72 -10.79 -30.18 -49.62
N LEU A 73 -10.56 -31.04 -48.63
CA LEU A 73 -9.70 -32.23 -48.60
C LEU A 73 -8.44 -32.31 -49.50
N ALA A 74 -7.26 -32.39 -48.88
CA ALA A 74 -6.12 -33.15 -49.41
C ALA A 74 -5.32 -33.82 -48.28
N LEU A 75 -5.20 -35.14 -48.38
CA LEU A 75 -4.44 -36.05 -47.53
C LEU A 75 -2.96 -36.08 -47.94
N THR A 76 -2.11 -36.43 -46.95
CA THR A 76 -0.70 -36.90 -47.02
C THR A 76 0.40 -35.83 -47.15
N VAL A 77 1.30 -35.73 -46.18
CA VAL A 77 2.61 -36.42 -46.10
C VAL A 77 3.23 -36.11 -44.71
N GLY A 78 3.89 -37.13 -44.15
CA GLY A 78 4.45 -37.10 -42.80
C GLY A 78 5.56 -36.07 -42.58
N GLY A 79 5.69 -35.69 -41.30
CA GLY A 79 6.81 -34.93 -40.77
C GLY A 79 6.78 -35.03 -39.26
N CYS A 80 7.49 -36.01 -38.70
CA CYS A 80 7.91 -35.97 -37.31
C CYS A 80 8.77 -34.72 -37.11
N ALA A 81 8.18 -33.65 -36.61
CA ALA A 81 8.94 -32.56 -36.03
C ALA A 81 9.30 -32.97 -34.59
N PRO A 82 10.58 -33.05 -34.21
CA PRO A 82 10.95 -33.26 -32.83
C PRO A 82 10.39 -32.08 -32.03
N GLY A 83 9.70 -32.40 -30.93
CA GLY A 83 9.15 -31.41 -30.03
C GLY A 83 10.24 -30.43 -29.64
N LEU A 84 10.08 -29.18 -30.07
CA LEU A 84 10.78 -28.04 -29.48
C LEU A 84 10.31 -27.95 -28.03
N GLY A 85 11.00 -28.69 -27.17
CA GLY A 85 11.00 -28.44 -25.74
C GLY A 85 11.41 -27.00 -25.56
N THR A 86 10.42 -26.13 -25.31
CA THR A 86 10.67 -24.80 -24.81
C THR A 86 11.28 -25.02 -23.43
N SER A 87 12.61 -25.00 -23.35
CA SER A 87 13.29 -24.77 -22.08
C SER A 87 12.86 -23.37 -21.66
N ARG A 88 11.77 -23.28 -20.91
CA ARG A 88 11.44 -22.08 -20.15
C ARG A 88 12.61 -21.93 -19.20
N THR A 89 13.49 -20.97 -19.49
CA THR A 89 14.38 -20.41 -18.48
C THR A 89 13.51 -20.18 -17.24
N PRO A 90 13.85 -20.75 -16.07
CA PRO A 90 13.09 -20.47 -14.86
C PRO A 90 13.01 -18.95 -14.74
N ALA A 91 11.79 -18.42 -14.62
CA ALA A 91 11.63 -17.02 -14.29
C ALA A 91 12.49 -16.74 -13.05
N PRO A 92 13.15 -15.57 -12.96
CA PRO A 92 13.85 -15.20 -11.74
C PRO A 92 12.91 -15.41 -10.55
N PRO A 93 13.41 -15.95 -9.42
CA PRO A 93 12.57 -16.27 -8.27
C PRO A 93 11.75 -15.03 -7.93
N ALA A 94 10.42 -15.16 -8.00
CA ALA A 94 9.53 -14.04 -7.75
C ALA A 94 9.74 -13.54 -6.33
N ASN A 95 9.81 -12.22 -6.14
CA ASN A 95 9.89 -11.60 -4.82
C ASN A 95 8.66 -12.04 -3.98
N PRO A 96 8.83 -12.83 -2.90
CA PRO A 96 7.69 -13.33 -2.11
C PRO A 96 6.84 -12.20 -1.51
N LEU A 97 7.41 -11.01 -1.29
CA LEU A 97 6.67 -9.87 -0.76
C LEU A 97 5.61 -9.33 -1.71
N LEU A 98 5.73 -9.59 -3.02
CA LEU A 98 4.71 -9.26 -4.02
C LEU A 98 3.63 -10.36 -4.16
N GLN A 99 3.76 -11.45 -3.39
CA GLN A 99 2.86 -12.60 -3.40
C GLN A 99 2.56 -13.04 -1.95
N PRO A 100 1.81 -12.24 -1.18
CA PRO A 100 1.60 -12.46 0.25
C PRO A 100 0.91 -13.80 0.59
N GLU A 101 0.20 -14.39 -0.37
CA GLU A 101 -0.51 -15.67 -0.24
C GLU A 101 0.30 -16.88 -0.75
N SER A 102 1.55 -16.66 -1.20
CA SER A 102 2.40 -17.75 -1.70
C SER A 102 2.87 -18.68 -0.57
N GLU A 103 3.16 -19.94 -0.90
CA GLU A 103 3.73 -20.92 0.03
C GLU A 103 5.05 -20.42 0.67
N ALA A 104 5.80 -19.58 -0.04
CA ALA A 104 7.02 -18.97 0.48
C ALA A 104 6.76 -18.06 1.71
N MET A 105 5.56 -17.49 1.84
CA MET A 105 5.14 -16.61 2.94
C MET A 105 4.44 -17.34 4.10
N ASP A 106 4.29 -18.67 4.03
CA ASP A 106 3.55 -19.47 5.03
C ASP A 106 4.44 -20.53 5.70
N ALA A 107 5.72 -20.22 5.92
CA ALA A 107 6.61 -21.15 6.61
C ALA A 107 6.30 -21.21 8.12
N GLU A 108 6.38 -22.41 8.67
CA GLU A 108 6.25 -22.65 10.11
C GLU A 108 7.42 -22.05 10.90
N VAL A 109 7.15 -21.68 12.16
CA VAL A 109 8.13 -21.11 13.08
C VAL A 109 8.79 -22.24 13.87
N PRO A 110 10.13 -22.36 13.87
CA PRO A 110 10.82 -23.50 14.50
C PRO A 110 10.84 -23.47 16.04
N GLY A 111 10.45 -22.36 16.66
CA GLY A 111 10.51 -22.12 18.11
C GLY A 111 10.79 -20.65 18.41
N PRO A 112 11.17 -20.29 19.64
CA PRO A 112 11.66 -18.95 19.96
C PRO A 112 12.86 -18.58 19.10
N PHE A 113 12.91 -17.33 18.64
CA PHE A 113 14.00 -16.84 17.78
C PHE A 113 14.33 -15.39 18.07
N LYS A 114 15.53 -14.96 17.68
CA LYS A 114 15.99 -13.58 17.85
C LYS A 114 16.09 -12.87 16.51
N VAL A 115 15.69 -11.61 16.47
CA VAL A 115 15.81 -10.75 15.30
C VAL A 115 16.66 -9.54 15.66
N LEU A 116 17.75 -9.36 14.94
CA LEU A 116 18.58 -8.16 15.01
C LEU A 116 18.03 -7.12 14.02
N PHE A 117 17.75 -5.94 14.55
CA PHE A 117 17.43 -4.74 13.79
C PHE A 117 18.64 -3.82 13.80
N GLU A 118 19.24 -3.65 12.63
CA GLU A 118 20.23 -2.60 12.38
C GLU A 118 19.47 -1.35 11.96
N THR A 119 19.68 -0.23 12.65
CA THR A 119 18.98 1.03 12.36
C THR A 119 19.93 2.21 12.25
N THR A 120 19.42 3.34 11.77
CA THR A 120 20.18 4.60 11.74
C THR A 120 20.52 5.17 13.13
N ALA A 121 19.82 4.73 14.18
CA ALA A 121 20.06 5.15 15.56
C ALA A 121 20.98 4.19 16.35
N GLY A 122 21.34 3.05 15.76
CA GLY A 122 22.04 1.94 16.40
C GLY A 122 21.26 0.63 16.28
N ASP A 123 21.73 -0.40 16.96
CA ASP A 123 21.14 -1.74 16.83
C ASP A 123 20.26 -2.07 18.04
N PHE A 124 19.25 -2.91 17.82
CA PHE A 124 18.49 -3.56 18.89
C PHE A 124 18.08 -4.98 18.50
N VAL A 125 17.82 -5.81 19.52
CA VAL A 125 17.45 -7.22 19.34
C VAL A 125 16.06 -7.44 19.93
N LEU A 126 15.18 -8.05 19.12
CA LEU A 126 13.93 -8.62 19.59
C LEU A 126 14.09 -10.12 19.82
N GLU A 127 13.64 -10.60 20.97
CA GLU A 127 13.40 -12.02 21.23
C GLU A 127 11.91 -12.29 21.05
N VAL A 128 11.59 -13.21 20.15
CA VAL A 128 10.23 -13.59 19.78
C VAL A 128 9.86 -14.88 20.46
N GLU A 129 8.69 -14.91 21.09
CA GLU A 129 8.15 -16.06 21.82
C GLU A 129 6.83 -16.48 21.17
N PRO A 130 6.84 -17.45 20.22
CA PRO A 130 5.64 -17.83 19.47
C PRO A 130 4.48 -18.32 20.34
N GLU A 131 4.76 -18.83 21.54
CA GLU A 131 3.71 -19.30 22.47
C GLU A 131 2.83 -18.15 23.00
N LEU A 132 3.34 -16.91 23.04
CA LEU A 132 2.58 -15.76 23.54
C LEU A 132 1.51 -15.28 22.55
N ALA A 133 1.80 -15.36 21.24
CA ALA A 133 0.94 -14.90 20.17
C ALA A 133 1.38 -15.57 18.84
N PRO A 134 0.96 -16.83 18.61
CA PRO A 134 1.47 -17.66 17.52
C PRO A 134 1.15 -17.12 16.14
N VAL A 135 -0.01 -16.49 15.95
CA VAL A 135 -0.40 -15.95 14.63
C VAL A 135 0.49 -14.76 14.27
N GLY A 136 0.65 -13.81 15.19
CA GLY A 136 1.51 -12.64 15.04
C GLY A 136 2.99 -13.00 14.89
N ALA A 137 3.48 -13.98 15.67
CA ALA A 137 4.85 -14.47 15.59
C ALA A 137 5.15 -15.14 14.25
N ARG A 138 4.23 -15.97 13.71
CA ARG A 138 4.36 -16.59 12.40
C ARG A 138 4.35 -15.56 11.27
N ARG A 139 3.47 -14.55 11.34
CA ARG A 139 3.49 -13.43 10.39
C ARG A 139 4.83 -12.71 10.43
N PHE A 140 5.31 -12.36 11.62
CA PHE A 140 6.55 -11.63 11.79
C PHE A 140 7.77 -12.42 11.27
N TYR A 141 7.86 -13.71 11.59
CA TYR A 141 8.92 -14.60 11.13
C TYR A 141 9.05 -14.59 9.59
N ASN A 142 7.93 -14.78 8.89
CA ASN A 142 7.93 -14.82 7.42
C ASN A 142 8.27 -13.45 6.81
N LEU A 143 7.75 -12.36 7.39
CA LEU A 143 8.09 -11.00 6.94
C LEU A 143 9.58 -10.68 7.09
N VAL A 144 10.19 -11.02 8.22
CA VAL A 144 11.64 -10.80 8.46
C VAL A 144 12.48 -11.63 7.50
N ARG A 145 12.15 -12.90 7.29
CA ARG A 145 12.91 -13.79 6.39
C ARG A 145 12.99 -13.29 4.96
N HIS A 146 11.96 -12.57 4.51
CA HIS A 146 11.87 -12.01 3.17
C HIS A 146 12.22 -10.52 3.11
N GLY A 147 12.79 -9.96 4.18
CA GLY A 147 13.32 -8.59 4.19
C GLY A 147 12.26 -7.50 4.21
N TYR A 148 11.02 -7.80 4.63
CA TYR A 148 9.92 -6.83 4.62
C TYR A 148 10.22 -5.55 5.42
N TYR A 149 10.96 -5.67 6.52
CA TYR A 149 11.25 -4.52 7.38
C TYR A 149 12.46 -3.70 6.92
N ASP A 150 13.16 -4.10 5.86
CA ASP A 150 14.32 -3.38 5.36
C ASP A 150 13.87 -2.03 4.77
N GLY A 151 14.50 -0.94 5.22
CA GLY A 151 14.15 0.43 4.84
C GLY A 151 12.92 1.01 5.54
N VAL A 152 12.16 0.22 6.32
CA VAL A 152 10.97 0.70 7.05
C VAL A 152 11.36 1.76 8.08
N ARG A 153 10.58 2.85 8.14
CA ARG A 153 10.79 3.94 9.10
C ARG A 153 9.94 3.80 10.36
N PHE A 154 10.47 4.33 11.46
CA PHE A 154 9.75 4.48 12.72
C PHE A 154 8.85 5.73 12.65
N PHE A 155 7.77 5.63 11.89
CA PHE A 155 6.96 6.79 11.51
C PHE A 155 6.20 7.46 12.68
N ARG A 156 6.04 6.79 13.81
CA ARG A 156 5.35 7.35 14.98
C ARG A 156 6.11 7.00 16.26
N VAL A 157 6.72 8.00 16.88
CA VAL A 157 7.46 7.85 18.13
C VAL A 157 6.88 8.83 19.13
N VAL A 158 6.23 8.30 20.17
CA VAL A 158 5.56 9.10 21.22
C VAL A 158 6.25 8.79 22.55
N PRO A 159 7.14 9.68 23.04
CA PRO A 159 7.81 9.50 24.32
C PRO A 159 6.82 9.25 25.45
N GLY A 160 7.12 8.28 26.31
CA GLY A 160 6.20 7.87 27.38
C GLY A 160 5.02 7.01 26.89
N PHE A 161 5.04 6.54 25.64
CA PHE A 161 4.04 5.60 25.13
C PHE A 161 4.67 4.50 24.28
N VAL A 162 4.86 4.71 22.97
CA VAL A 162 5.31 3.69 22.02
C VAL A 162 6.15 4.25 20.89
N VAL A 163 6.92 3.37 20.25
CA VAL A 163 7.50 3.54 18.91
C VAL A 163 6.72 2.62 17.97
N GLN A 164 6.20 3.13 16.86
CA GLN A 164 5.42 2.36 15.88
C GLN A 164 6.05 2.44 14.48
N PHE A 165 6.02 1.30 13.79
CA PHE A 165 6.63 1.09 12.47
C PHE A 165 5.90 -0.03 11.70
N GLY A 166 6.39 -0.37 10.51
CA GLY A 166 5.92 -1.53 9.74
C GLY A 166 5.18 -1.19 8.44
N LEU A 167 5.10 0.09 8.06
CA LEU A 167 4.66 0.48 6.72
C LEU A 167 5.87 0.43 5.76
N HIS A 168 5.77 -0.39 4.72
CA HIS A 168 6.85 -0.65 3.77
C HIS A 168 7.19 0.62 2.95
N PRO A 169 8.48 0.90 2.67
CA PRO A 169 8.87 2.09 1.89
C PRO A 169 8.47 2.02 0.40
N ASP A 170 8.28 0.82 -0.13
CA ASP A 170 7.72 0.57 -1.46
C ASP A 170 6.17 0.56 -1.41
N PRO A 171 5.48 1.48 -2.10
CA PRO A 171 4.02 1.54 -2.16
C PRO A 171 3.36 0.28 -2.71
N GLU A 172 3.98 -0.44 -3.64
CA GLU A 172 3.41 -1.66 -4.22
C GLU A 172 3.32 -2.76 -3.14
N VAL A 173 4.43 -2.99 -2.43
CA VAL A 173 4.47 -3.91 -1.29
C VAL A 173 3.56 -3.43 -0.18
N SER A 174 3.61 -2.14 0.20
CA SER A 174 2.75 -1.62 1.27
C SER A 174 1.27 -1.76 0.95
N GLY A 175 0.87 -1.55 -0.32
CA GLY A 175 -0.51 -1.71 -0.78
C GLY A 175 -1.01 -3.14 -0.65
N LEU A 176 -0.22 -4.12 -1.11
CA LEU A 176 -0.58 -5.53 -1.00
C LEU A 176 -0.74 -5.96 0.46
N TRP A 177 0.21 -5.60 1.31
CA TRP A 177 0.23 -6.04 2.71
C TRP A 177 -0.79 -5.33 3.61
N ARG A 178 -1.29 -4.16 3.20
CA ARG A 178 -2.35 -3.42 3.93
C ARG A 178 -3.67 -4.21 3.97
N GLU A 179 -3.92 -5.07 3.00
CA GLU A 179 -5.16 -5.87 2.96
C GLU A 179 -5.01 -7.25 3.63
N GLN A 180 -3.78 -7.65 3.96
CA GLN A 180 -3.44 -8.98 4.45
C GLN A 180 -3.59 -9.08 5.96
N ARG A 181 -4.85 -9.11 6.41
CA ARG A 181 -5.20 -9.20 7.82
C ARG A 181 -4.87 -10.57 8.42
N ILE A 182 -4.54 -10.58 9.70
CA ILE A 182 -4.39 -11.79 10.51
C ILE A 182 -5.42 -11.82 11.63
N PRO A 183 -5.92 -13.02 12.03
CA PRO A 183 -6.74 -13.16 13.22
C PRO A 183 -6.04 -12.67 14.48
N ASP A 184 -6.83 -12.25 15.46
CA ASP A 184 -6.31 -11.79 16.74
C ASP A 184 -5.79 -12.94 17.62
N ASP A 185 -4.56 -12.81 18.10
CA ASP A 185 -4.04 -13.60 19.23
C ASP A 185 -4.63 -13.10 20.56
N SER A 186 -4.83 -14.00 21.52
CA SER A 186 -5.20 -13.64 22.89
C SER A 186 -4.04 -13.02 23.65
N VAL A 187 -4.31 -12.08 24.55
CA VAL A 187 -3.28 -11.46 25.39
C VAL A 187 -2.80 -12.45 26.46
N ALA A 188 -1.62 -13.05 26.25
CA ALA A 188 -0.99 -13.97 27.20
C ALA A 188 -0.02 -13.30 28.18
N THR A 189 0.47 -12.09 27.86
CA THR A 189 1.37 -11.29 28.69
C THR A 189 1.06 -9.80 28.55
N SER A 190 1.53 -9.01 29.51
CA SER A 190 1.21 -7.58 29.60
C SER A 190 2.10 -6.73 28.68
N ASN A 191 1.57 -5.62 28.16
CA ASN A 191 2.29 -4.61 27.37
C ASN A 191 3.25 -3.76 28.24
N LEU A 192 4.23 -4.43 28.86
CA LEU A 192 5.29 -3.79 29.63
C LEU A 192 6.34 -3.12 28.72
N ARG A 193 7.20 -2.28 29.30
CA ARG A 193 8.31 -1.66 28.58
C ARG A 193 9.15 -2.71 27.83
N GLY A 194 9.44 -2.42 26.56
CA GLY A 194 10.19 -3.28 25.65
C GLY A 194 9.37 -4.39 24.99
N MET A 195 8.12 -4.62 25.39
CA MET A 195 7.25 -5.59 24.73
C MET A 195 6.77 -5.07 23.38
N VAL A 196 6.63 -5.98 22.41
CA VAL A 196 6.25 -5.68 21.03
C VAL A 196 4.92 -6.34 20.70
N SER A 197 4.01 -5.55 20.12
CA SER A 197 2.66 -5.98 19.74
C SER A 197 2.31 -5.44 18.35
N TYR A 198 1.36 -6.07 17.67
CA TYR A 198 0.81 -5.53 16.42
C TYR A 198 -0.11 -4.34 16.68
N ALA A 199 0.01 -3.29 15.88
CA ALA A 199 -0.95 -2.20 15.86
C ALA A 199 -2.26 -2.64 15.16
N MET A 200 -3.39 -2.04 15.55
CA MET A 200 -4.70 -2.35 14.99
C MET A 200 -5.65 -1.15 15.06
N ALA A 201 -6.68 -1.16 14.21
CA ALA A 201 -7.77 -0.19 14.21
C ALA A 201 -9.07 -0.75 14.85
N GLY A 202 -9.02 -2.00 15.34
CA GLY A 202 -10.13 -2.75 15.91
C GLY A 202 -9.86 -4.26 15.82
N PRO A 203 -10.80 -5.10 16.28
CA PRO A 203 -10.67 -6.55 16.22
C PRO A 203 -10.39 -7.06 14.80
N ASP A 204 -9.48 -8.02 14.68
CA ASP A 204 -9.08 -8.69 13.42
C ASP A 204 -8.61 -7.74 12.30
N THR A 205 -8.02 -6.60 12.67
CA THR A 205 -7.50 -5.60 11.69
C THR A 205 -5.98 -5.54 11.61
N ARG A 206 -5.27 -6.41 12.32
CA ARG A 206 -3.80 -6.48 12.33
C ARG A 206 -3.27 -6.92 10.99
N THR A 207 -2.19 -6.31 10.54
CA THR A 207 -1.54 -6.64 9.27
C THR A 207 -0.05 -6.84 9.46
N VAL A 208 0.71 -5.73 9.44
CA VAL A 208 2.19 -5.69 9.37
C VAL A 208 2.79 -4.66 10.31
N GLN A 209 1.97 -3.72 10.79
CA GLN A 209 2.42 -2.66 11.67
C GLN A 209 2.64 -3.16 13.09
N LEU A 210 3.76 -2.76 13.66
CA LEU A 210 4.21 -3.16 15.00
C LEU A 210 4.45 -1.91 15.84
N PHE A 211 4.37 -2.06 17.16
CA PHE A 211 4.88 -1.07 18.08
C PHE A 211 5.69 -1.70 19.21
N ILE A 212 6.66 -0.95 19.70
CA ILE A 212 7.48 -1.26 20.89
C ILE A 212 7.02 -0.34 22.02
N ASN A 213 6.73 -0.90 23.18
CA ASN A 213 6.35 -0.17 24.37
C ASN A 213 7.56 0.58 24.97
N LEU A 214 7.49 1.91 25.07
CA LEU A 214 8.53 2.73 25.72
C LEU A 214 8.35 2.81 27.24
N VAL A 215 7.16 2.51 27.75
CA VAL A 215 6.83 2.44 29.17
C VAL A 215 5.87 1.28 29.38
N ASP A 216 5.47 1.02 30.62
CA ASP A 216 4.42 0.05 30.91
C ASP A 216 3.06 0.60 30.48
N ASN A 217 2.46 -0.04 29.48
CA ASN A 217 1.18 0.34 28.88
C ASN A 217 0.12 -0.74 29.13
N THR A 218 0.00 -1.22 30.37
CA THR A 218 -0.90 -2.32 30.76
C THR A 218 -2.37 -2.12 30.34
N ARG A 219 -2.82 -0.86 30.17
CA ARG A 219 -4.14 -0.53 29.61
C ARG A 219 -4.39 -1.09 28.20
N LEU A 220 -3.34 -1.42 27.45
CA LEU A 220 -3.44 -2.02 26.12
C LEU A 220 -3.84 -3.50 26.18
N ASP A 221 -3.65 -4.16 27.32
CA ASP A 221 -3.99 -5.57 27.53
C ASP A 221 -5.52 -5.75 27.41
N ASP A 222 -6.29 -4.91 28.11
CA ASP A 222 -7.76 -4.89 28.03
C ASP A 222 -8.28 -4.47 26.66
N SER A 223 -7.44 -3.77 25.87
CA SER A 223 -7.75 -3.41 24.48
C SER A 223 -7.40 -4.52 23.50
N GLY A 224 -6.87 -5.66 23.97
CA GLY A 224 -6.60 -6.85 23.17
C GLY A 224 -5.24 -6.88 22.50
N PHE A 225 -4.33 -5.93 22.74
CA PHE A 225 -3.00 -5.92 22.12
C PHE A 225 -2.14 -7.05 22.70
N ALA A 226 -1.96 -8.13 21.94
CA ALA A 226 -1.20 -9.30 22.37
C ALA A 226 0.30 -9.14 22.07
N PRO A 227 1.17 -9.04 23.09
CA PRO A 227 2.61 -9.01 22.85
C PRO A 227 3.12 -10.38 22.43
N PHE A 228 4.05 -10.40 21.48
CA PHE A 228 4.63 -11.63 20.93
C PHE A 228 6.16 -11.65 21.01
N ALA A 229 6.78 -10.52 21.31
CA ALA A 229 8.22 -10.36 21.37
C ALA A 229 8.61 -9.30 22.39
N ARG A 230 9.91 -9.26 22.73
CA ARG A 230 10.47 -8.25 23.63
C ARG A 230 11.86 -7.81 23.22
N VAL A 231 12.19 -6.55 23.47
CA VAL A 231 13.55 -6.04 23.32
C VAL A 231 14.46 -6.67 24.38
N THR A 232 15.50 -7.38 23.96
CA THR A 232 16.48 -8.02 24.85
C THR A 232 17.87 -7.41 24.78
N GLY A 233 18.14 -6.58 23.76
CA GLY A 233 19.33 -5.75 23.66
C GLY A 233 19.04 -4.46 22.89
N GLY A 234 19.72 -3.37 23.21
CA GLY A 234 19.57 -2.09 22.52
C GLY A 234 18.28 -1.32 22.85
N MET A 235 17.71 -1.46 24.05
CA MET A 235 16.56 -0.64 24.45
C MET A 235 16.90 0.86 24.49
N ASP A 236 18.16 1.20 24.79
CA ASP A 236 18.70 2.56 24.70
C ASP A 236 18.77 3.09 23.25
N THR A 237 18.96 2.21 22.26
CA THR A 237 18.77 2.56 20.84
C THR A 237 17.31 2.90 20.58
N VAL A 238 16.37 2.07 21.04
CA VAL A 238 14.93 2.31 20.86
C VAL A 238 14.49 3.63 21.49
N ASP A 239 14.99 3.95 22.69
CA ASP A 239 14.69 5.23 23.37
C ASP A 239 15.24 6.46 22.63
N ARG A 240 16.30 6.31 21.83
CA ARG A 240 16.95 7.41 21.09
C ARG A 240 16.34 7.65 19.71
N LEU A 241 15.42 6.81 19.25
CA LEU A 241 14.73 6.99 17.97
C LEU A 241 14.07 8.37 17.89
N HIS A 242 14.14 9.00 16.72
CA HIS A 242 13.68 10.36 16.52
C HIS A 242 12.17 10.52 16.75
N GLY A 243 11.80 11.13 17.88
CA GLY A 243 10.41 11.45 18.24
C GLY A 243 9.95 12.88 17.98
N GLY A 244 10.72 13.68 17.24
CA GLY A 244 10.42 15.11 17.03
C GLY A 244 9.09 15.38 16.33
N TYR A 245 8.59 14.46 15.51
CA TYR A 245 7.31 14.59 14.81
C TYR A 245 6.10 14.09 15.62
N GLY A 246 6.32 13.18 16.58
CA GLY A 246 5.27 12.71 17.49
C GLY A 246 4.20 11.81 16.85
N ASP A 247 2.94 12.06 17.20
CA ASP A 247 1.76 11.32 16.71
C ASP A 247 1.30 11.83 15.35
N SER A 248 0.56 11.02 14.59
CA SER A 248 -0.07 11.47 13.35
C SER A 248 -1.14 12.55 13.62
N PRO A 249 -1.41 13.44 12.64
CA PRO A 249 -2.52 14.37 12.71
C PRO A 249 -3.86 13.69 13.00
N PRO A 250 -4.77 14.35 13.75
CA PRO A 250 -4.65 15.69 14.31
C PRO A 250 -3.96 15.76 15.68
N ARG A 251 -3.45 14.63 16.21
CA ARG A 251 -2.89 14.57 17.58
C ARG A 251 -1.44 15.04 17.66
N GLY A 252 -0.74 15.03 16.54
CA GLY A 252 0.61 15.57 16.40
C GLY A 252 0.91 15.96 14.96
N GLU A 253 2.19 16.19 14.69
CA GLU A 253 2.71 16.65 13.40
C GLU A 253 3.41 15.51 12.64
N GLY A 254 3.10 14.26 13.00
CA GLY A 254 3.68 13.06 12.41
C GLY A 254 3.21 12.77 10.99
N PRO A 255 3.85 11.81 10.31
CA PRO A 255 3.40 11.32 9.01
C PRO A 255 1.93 10.86 9.02
N VAL A 256 1.24 11.09 7.91
CA VAL A 256 -0.09 10.53 7.63
C VAL A 256 0.09 9.13 7.05
N GLN A 257 -0.40 8.11 7.76
CA GLN A 257 -0.17 6.70 7.38
C GLN A 257 -0.67 6.33 5.98
N ASP A 258 -1.80 6.88 5.55
CA ASP A 258 -2.31 6.62 4.19
C ASP A 258 -1.38 7.18 3.11
N ARG A 259 -0.72 8.31 3.37
CA ARG A 259 0.31 8.85 2.47
C ARG A 259 1.57 7.99 2.50
N ILE A 260 1.95 7.43 3.65
CA ILE A 260 3.06 6.45 3.69
C ILE A 260 2.72 5.24 2.81
N THR A 261 1.50 4.70 2.89
CA THR A 261 1.12 3.56 2.04
C THR A 261 1.13 3.93 0.54
N ALA A 262 0.63 5.12 0.18
CA ALA A 262 0.47 5.51 -1.22
C ALA A 262 1.75 6.02 -1.88
N GLU A 263 2.59 6.75 -1.14
CA GLU A 263 3.76 7.48 -1.64
C GLU A 263 5.09 6.94 -1.10
N GLY A 264 5.05 6.15 -0.01
CA GLY A 264 6.22 5.43 0.49
C GLY A 264 7.37 6.32 0.94
N GLU A 265 8.58 5.91 0.58
CA GLU A 265 9.81 6.62 0.94
C GLU A 265 9.89 8.04 0.35
N ASP A 266 9.29 8.32 -0.80
CA ASP A 266 9.35 9.67 -1.40
C ASP A 266 8.66 10.71 -0.50
N TYR A 267 7.51 10.36 0.07
CA TYR A 267 6.81 11.19 1.05
C TYR A 267 7.62 11.33 2.34
N LEU A 268 8.10 10.22 2.89
CA LEU A 268 8.83 10.23 4.16
C LEU A 268 10.17 10.96 4.07
N ALA A 269 10.91 10.81 2.98
CA ALA A 269 12.20 11.47 2.79
C ALA A 269 12.06 12.99 2.57
N SER A 270 10.99 13.42 1.91
CA SER A 270 10.77 14.85 1.61
C SER A 270 10.22 15.62 2.80
N GLU A 271 9.23 15.07 3.51
CA GLU A 271 8.52 15.78 4.58
C GLU A 271 9.03 15.42 5.98
N PHE A 272 9.61 14.22 6.16
CA PHE A 272 10.05 13.68 7.46
C PHE A 272 11.49 13.15 7.45
N PRO A 273 12.48 13.94 6.96
CA PRO A 273 13.84 13.47 6.73
C PRO A 273 14.56 12.96 7.98
N LEU A 274 14.13 13.40 9.18
CA LEU A 274 14.76 13.04 10.45
C LEU A 274 14.30 11.70 11.01
N LEU A 275 13.30 11.05 10.41
CA LEU A 275 12.85 9.73 10.88
C LEU A 275 13.94 8.68 10.71
N ASP A 276 14.24 8.00 11.81
CA ASP A 276 15.08 6.82 11.79
C ASP A 276 14.44 5.68 10.99
N ARG A 277 15.30 4.83 10.43
CA ARG A 277 14.88 3.67 9.64
C ARG A 277 15.63 2.41 10.04
N ILE A 278 14.98 1.29 9.80
CA ILE A 278 15.59 -0.03 9.80
C ILE A 278 16.43 -0.12 8.53
N VAL A 279 17.75 -0.29 8.70
CA VAL A 279 18.66 -0.58 7.60
C VAL A 279 18.50 -2.03 7.18
N ARG A 280 18.39 -2.93 8.17
CA ARG A 280 18.17 -4.35 7.95
C ARG A 280 17.54 -5.02 9.17
N ALA A 281 16.61 -5.94 8.96
CA ALA A 281 16.14 -6.88 9.97
C ALA A 281 16.51 -8.31 9.58
N ARG A 282 17.14 -9.07 10.48
CA ARG A 282 17.48 -10.47 10.21
C ARG A 282 17.31 -11.37 11.42
N ILE A 283 16.89 -12.61 11.17
CA ILE A 283 16.91 -13.66 12.18
C ILE A 283 18.37 -14.03 12.48
N LEU A 284 18.71 -14.06 13.76
CA LEU A 284 20.02 -14.51 14.21
C LEU A 284 20.09 -16.05 14.19
N PRO A 285 21.25 -16.63 13.84
CA PRO A 285 21.46 -18.06 14.01
C PRO A 285 21.38 -18.43 15.50
N GLU A 286 20.90 -19.64 15.79
CA GLU A 286 20.90 -20.23 17.13
C GLU A 286 22.31 -20.36 17.72
#